data_AF-A0A7V1JLW2-F1
#
_entry.id   AF-A0A7V1JLW2-F1
#
_cell.length_a   1.000
_cell.length_b   1.000
_cell.length_c   1.000
_cell.angle_alpha   90.00
_cell.angle_beta   90.00
_cell.angle_gamma   90.00
#
_symmetry.space_group_name_H-M   'P 1'
#
loop_
_entity.id
_entity.type
_entity.pdbx_description
1 polymer ?
#
loop_
_entity_poly.entity_id
_entity_poly.type
_entity_poly.pdbx_seq_one_letter_code
_entity_poly.pdbx_strand_id
1 'polypeptide(L)' 'MRKPHPCGGTEWVVTRVGADIGIRCLTCGRRVMLPRSRFERRVKQVLGRLNGVGRDGRD' A
#
# COMPACT_ATOMS: atom_id res chain seq x y z
N MET A 1 -1.83 -2.00 -4.65
CA MET A 1 -0.64 -2.57 -5.34
C MET A 1 -0.84 -2.35 -6.83
N ARG A 2 0.19 -1.99 -7.61
CA ARG A 2 0.06 -1.80 -9.08
C ARG A 2 -0.46 -3.05 -9.81
N LYS A 3 -0.38 -4.23 -9.18
CA LYS A 3 -1.10 -5.43 -9.60
C LYS A 3 -2.23 -5.71 -8.61
N PRO A 4 -3.46 -6.00 -9.08
CA PRO A 4 -4.52 -6.53 -8.22
C PRO A 4 -4.03 -7.83 -7.57
N HIS A 5 -4.58 -8.15 -6.40
CA HIS A 5 -4.29 -9.44 -5.79
C HIS A 5 -4.71 -10.55 -6.79
N PRO A 6 -4.01 -11.70 -6.87
CA PRO A 6 -4.38 -12.80 -7.75
C PRO A 6 -5.84 -13.27 -7.63
N CYS A 7 -6.54 -12.96 -6.54
CA CYS A 7 -7.97 -13.24 -6.41
C CYS A 7 -8.90 -12.18 -7.04
N GLY A 8 -8.37 -11.14 -7.68
CA GLY A 8 -9.14 -10.00 -8.21
C GLY A 8 -9.41 -8.87 -7.19
N GLY A 9 -9.24 -9.13 -5.90
CA GLY A 9 -9.46 -8.14 -4.83
C GLY A 9 -8.43 -7.01 -4.81
N THR A 10 -8.90 -5.79 -4.57
CA THR A 10 -8.06 -4.58 -4.45
C THR A 10 -8.01 -4.03 -3.03
N GLU A 11 -8.93 -4.45 -2.18
CA GLU A 11 -9.07 -3.97 -0.81
C GLU A 11 -8.32 -4.83 0.20
N TRP A 12 -7.65 -4.15 1.12
CA TRP A 12 -6.82 -4.75 2.15
C TRP A 12 -7.06 -4.05 3.48
N VAL A 13 -7.08 -4.83 4.55
CA VAL A 13 -7.10 -4.31 5.92
C VAL A 13 -5.76 -4.59 6.59
N VAL A 14 -5.23 -3.62 7.31
CA VAL A 14 -4.03 -3.79 8.14
C VAL A 14 -4.44 -4.53 9.41
N THR A 15 -3.82 -5.68 9.66
CA THR A 15 -4.13 -6.52 10.83
C THR A 15 -3.04 -6.48 11.90
N ARG A 16 -1.82 -6.06 11.54
CA ARG A 16 -0.68 -5.94 12.46
C ARG A 16 0.19 -4.76 12.05
N VAL A 17 0.63 -3.99 13.04
CA VAL A 17 1.62 -2.93 12.88
C VAL A 17 2.80 -3.23 13.81
N GLY A 18 4.01 -3.31 13.25
CA GLY A 18 5.23 -3.63 13.98
C GLY A 18 6.46 -3.58 13.06
N ALA A 19 7.47 -4.40 13.33
CA ALA A 19 8.63 -4.59 12.43
C ALA A 19 8.19 -5.09 11.04
N ASP A 20 7.19 -5.97 11.03
CA ASP A 20 6.46 -6.39 9.84
C ASP A 20 5.02 -5.89 9.90
N ILE A 21 4.50 -5.48 8.75
CA ILE A 21 3.12 -5.06 8.56
C ILE A 21 2.33 -6.24 8.00
N GLY A 22 1.34 -6.68 8.77
CA GLY A 22 0.39 -7.70 8.36
C GLY A 22 -0.80 -7.07 7.65
N ILE A 23 -1.11 -7.56 6.45
CA ILE A 23 -2.31 -7.16 5.70
C ILE A 23 -3.16 -8.38 5.35
N ARG A 24 -4.48 -8.21 5.37
CA ARG A 24 -5.46 -9.22 4.97
C ARG A 24 -6.28 -8.72 3.79
N CYS A 25 -6.41 -9.53 2.74
CA CYS A 25 -7.32 -9.25 1.64
C CYS A 25 -8.76 -9.40 2.12
N LEU A 26 -9.61 -8.39 1.88
CA LEU A 26 -11.02 -8.43 2.28
C LEU A 26 -11.85 -9.38 1.40
N THR A 27 -11.43 -9.65 0.16
CA THR A 27 -12.14 -10.51 -0.79
C THR A 27 -11.94 -12.00 -0.51
N CYS A 28 -10.70 -12.45 -0.23
CA CYS A 28 -10.39 -13.88 -0.07
C CYS A 28 -9.78 -14.25 1.29
N GLY A 29 -9.60 -13.29 2.20
CA GLY A 29 -9.05 -13.54 3.54
C GLY A 29 -7.56 -13.87 3.60
N ARG A 30 -6.84 -13.89 2.47
CA ARG A 30 -5.40 -14.17 2.43
C ARG A 30 -4.61 -13.13 3.23
N ARG A 31 -3.71 -13.61 4.09
CA ARG A 31 -2.82 -12.77 4.90
C ARG A 31 -1.43 -12.73 4.28
N VAL A 32 -0.82 -11.55 4.27
CA VAL A 32 0.54 -11.32 3.78
C VAL A 32 1.29 -10.49 4.80
N MET A 33 2.51 -10.91 5.13
CA MET A 33 3.44 -10.12 5.94
C MET A 33 4.39 -9.36 5.01
N LEU A 34 4.55 -8.07 5.25
CA LEU A 34 5.44 -7.20 4.50
C LEU A 34 6.42 -6.53 5.45
N PRO A 35 7.72 -6.48 5.12
CA PRO A 35 8.65 -5.65 5.87
C PRO A 35 8.18 -4.19 5.89
N ARG A 36 8.29 -3.54 7.04
CA ARG A 36 7.83 -2.16 7.23
C ARG A 36 8.37 -1.18 6.17
N SER A 37 9.66 -1.26 5.84
CA SER A 37 10.30 -0.40 4.84
C SER A 37 9.64 -0.50 3.45
N ARG A 38 9.24 -1.71 3.05
CA ARG A 38 8.56 -1.95 1.77
C ARG A 38 7.14 -1.39 1.80
N PHE A 39 6.46 -1.49 2.95
CA PHE A 39 5.11 -0.96 3.13
C PHE A 39 5.13 0.58 3.08
N GLU A 40 6.01 1.22 3.85
CA GLU A 40 6.13 2.68 3.91
C GLU A 40 6.45 3.29 2.54
N ARG A 41 7.40 2.71 1.78
CA ARG A 41 7.72 3.18 0.43
C ARG A 41 6.50 3.14 -0.49
N ARG A 42 5.65 2.13 -0.36
CA ARG A 42 4.41 1.99 -1.15
C ARG A 42 3.34 2.98 -0.72
N VAL A 43 3.15 3.19 0.58
CA VAL A 43 2.20 4.17 1.11
C VAL A 43 2.61 5.59 0.70
N LYS A 44 3.89 5.96 0.82
CA LYS A 44 4.41 7.27 0.41
C LYS A 44 4.16 7.55 -1.08
N GLN A 45 4.26 6.54 -1.95
CA GLN A 45 3.92 6.68 -3.37
C GLN A 45 2.43 6.93 -3.62
N VAL A 46 1.54 6.39 -2.77
CA VAL A 46 0.09 6.61 -2.87
C VAL A 46 -0.25 8.01 -2.34
N LEU A 47 0.23 8.37 -1.15
CA LEU A 47 0.01 9.69 -0.55
C LEU A 47 0.64 10.81 -1.38
N GLY A 48 1.84 10.59 -1.95
CA GLY A 48 2.48 11.56 -2.84
C GLY A 48 1.73 11.79 -4.17
N ARG A 49 0.85 10.86 -4.59
CA ARG A 49 -0.06 11.06 -5.72
C ARG A 49 -1.33 11.81 -5.32
N LEU A 50 -1.80 11.61 -4.08
CA LEU A 50 -2.98 12.29 -3.56
C LEU A 50 -2.67 13.75 -3.17
N ASN A 51 -1.46 14.01 -2.69
CA ASN A 51 -0.99 15.35 -2.35
C ASN A 51 -0.52 16.10 -3.60
N GLY A 52 -1.42 16.35 -4.56
CA GLY A 52 -1.17 17.16 -5.76
C GLY A 52 -0.80 18.62 -5.47
N VAL A 53 0.24 18.87 -4.68
CA VAL A 53 1.00 20.12 -4.73
C VAL A 53 1.85 20.03 -5.99
N GLY A 54 1.35 20.67 -7.05
CA GLY A 54 1.99 20.77 -8.34
C GLY A 54 3.44 21.21 -8.19
N ARG A 55 4.35 20.45 -8.79
CA ARG A 55 5.66 20.97 -9.19
C ARG A 55 5.48 21.59 -10.56
N ASP A 56 4.79 22.72 -10.62
CA ASP A 56 4.97 23.67 -11.72
C ASP A 56 6.05 24.64 -11.24
N GLY A 57 7.24 24.43 -11.77
CA GLY A 57 8.47 25.09 -11.37
C GLY A 57 9.47 24.86 -12.49
N ARG A 58 9.14 25.50 -13.61
CA ARG A 58 10.01 25.74 -14.75
C ARG A 58 11.15 26.64 -14.27
N ASP A 59 12.35 26.08 -14.17
CA ASP A 59 13.64 26.78 -14.28
C ASP A 59 14.59 25.86 -15.05
#